data_AF-A0A7V6YXD9-F1
#
_entry.id   AF-A0A7V6YXD9-F1
#
_cell.length_a   1.000
_cell.length_b   1.000
_cell.length_c   1.000
_cell.angle_alpha   90.00
_cell.angle_beta   90.00
_cell.angle_gamma   90.00
#
_symmetry.space_group_name_H-M   'P 1'
#
loop_
_entity.id
_entity.type
_entity.pdbx_description
1 polymer ?
#
loop_
_entity_poly.entity_id
_entity_poly.type
_entity_poly.pdbx_seq_one_letter_code
_entity_poly.pdbx_strand_id
1 'polypeptide(L)'
;MKIKTSRMAGFTLVEIMIVVAIIGLLAAIAIPNFVKARATAQKNACINNLRQIDAANQQYALENNLGAADGLPDFSDEEYKKYLGRGSHGAQVGVDIVCPGGGSYTQAATASDVPTCSSEGHVLTGNGGSGGTSGGGGS
;
A
#
# COMPACT_ATOMS: atom_id res chain seq x y z
N MET A 1 54.62 -17.71 -34.55
CA MET A 1 53.26 -17.41 -34.03
C MET A 1 53.28 -15.96 -33.52
N LYS A 2 52.58 -15.03 -34.19
CA LYS A 2 52.60 -13.61 -33.83
C LYS A 2 51.45 -13.32 -32.84
N ILE A 3 51.78 -13.05 -31.58
CA ILE A 3 50.82 -12.68 -30.54
C ILE A 3 50.49 -11.19 -30.74
N LYS A 4 49.24 -10.87 -31.11
CA LYS A 4 48.77 -9.47 -31.11
C LYS A 4 48.52 -9.04 -29.67
N THR A 5 49.38 -8.19 -29.13
CA THR A 5 49.14 -7.49 -27.86
C THR A 5 48.09 -6.39 -28.10
N SER A 6 46.88 -6.64 -27.61
CA SER A 6 45.83 -5.61 -27.53
C SER A 6 46.30 -4.53 -26.56
N ARG A 7 46.36 -3.26 -27.00
CA ARG A 7 46.60 -2.14 -26.09
C ARG A 7 45.35 -1.99 -25.23
N MET A 8 45.45 -2.37 -23.95
CA MET A 8 44.43 -2.05 -22.98
C MET A 8 44.45 -0.52 -22.77
N ALA A 9 43.41 0.16 -23.24
CA ALA A 9 43.19 1.56 -22.93
C ALA A 9 42.82 1.66 -21.44
N GLY A 10 43.60 2.41 -20.65
CA GLY A 10 43.30 2.70 -19.26
C GLY A 10 42.25 3.81 -19.16
N PHE A 11 41.30 3.67 -18.24
CA PHE A 11 40.36 4.74 -17.88
C PHE A 11 41.14 5.95 -17.32
N THR A 12 40.87 7.15 -17.82
CA THR A 12 41.44 8.36 -17.19
C THR A 12 40.69 8.68 -15.91
N LEU A 13 41.39 9.23 -14.91
CA LEU A 13 40.76 9.71 -13.67
C LEU A 13 39.66 10.75 -13.97
N VAL A 14 39.88 11.59 -14.99
CA VAL A 14 38.95 12.63 -15.43
C VAL A 14 37.65 12.05 -15.98
N GLU A 15 37.72 10.98 -16.77
CA GLU A 15 36.53 10.27 -17.26
C GLU A 15 35.68 9.72 -16.13
N ILE A 16 36.29 9.19 -15.06
CA ILE A 16 35.53 8.73 -13.89
C ILE A 16 34.94 9.91 -13.12
N MET A 17 35.67 11.02 -12.96
CA MET A 17 35.19 12.20 -12.23
C MET A 17 33.94 12.82 -12.85
N ILE A 18 33.90 13.00 -14.18
CA ILE A 18 32.73 13.59 -14.83
C ILE A 18 31.51 12.66 -14.75
N VAL A 19 31.71 11.35 -14.83
CA VAL A 19 30.63 10.36 -14.74
C VAL A 19 29.96 10.40 -13.37
N VAL A 20 30.74 10.37 -12.29
CA VAL A 20 30.16 10.44 -10.93
C VAL A 20 29.49 11.79 -10.65
N ALA A 21 30.00 12.88 -11.22
CA ALA A 21 29.37 14.19 -11.12
C ALA A 21 27.98 14.22 -11.77
N ILE A 22 27.84 13.67 -12.97
CA ILE A 22 26.54 13.62 -13.68
C ILE A 22 25.57 12.67 -12.96
N ILE A 23 26.03 11.49 -12.52
CA ILE A 23 25.20 10.56 -11.74
C ILE A 23 24.71 11.21 -10.44
N GLY A 24 25.58 11.95 -9.75
CA GLY A 24 25.23 12.68 -8.53
C GLY A 24 24.14 13.73 -8.75
N LEU A 25 24.24 14.51 -9.83
CA LEU A 25 23.23 15.50 -10.22
C LEU A 25 21.87 14.83 -10.52
N LEU A 26 21.86 13.75 -11.29
CA LEU A 26 20.64 13.03 -11.62
C LEU A 26 20.00 12.40 -10.38
N ALA A 27 20.80 11.79 -9.50
CA ALA A 27 20.32 11.19 -8.26
C ALA A 27 19.70 12.23 -7.31
N ALA A 28 20.31 13.42 -7.21
CA ALA A 28 19.81 14.50 -6.34
C ALA A 28 18.37 14.93 -6.69
N ILE A 29 17.99 14.90 -7.97
CA ILE A 29 16.63 15.23 -8.43
C ILE A 29 15.71 14.01 -8.36
N ALA A 30 16.23 12.82 -8.68
CA ALA A 30 15.43 11.60 -8.76
C ALA A 30 14.98 11.08 -7.38
N ILE A 31 15.87 11.08 -6.37
CA ILE A 31 15.59 10.52 -5.03
C ILE A 31 14.36 11.16 -4.35
N PRO A 32 14.23 12.50 -4.22
CA PRO A 32 13.09 13.09 -3.53
C PRO A 32 11.78 12.81 -4.26
N ASN A 33 11.80 12.78 -5.60
CA ASN A 33 10.61 12.45 -6.39
C ASN A 33 10.23 10.97 -6.21
N PHE A 34 11.20 10.07 -6.22
CA PHE A 34 10.98 8.65 -6.00
C PHE A 34 10.38 8.36 -4.62
N VAL A 35 10.87 9.02 -3.56
CA VAL A 35 10.31 8.87 -2.20
C VAL A 35 8.84 9.30 -2.15
N LYS A 36 8.50 10.45 -2.75
CA LYS A 36 7.11 10.91 -2.84
C LYS A 36 6.23 9.95 -3.63
N ALA A 37 6.70 9.48 -4.79
CA ALA A 37 5.99 8.54 -5.63
C ALA A 37 5.71 7.22 -4.90
N ARG A 38 6.70 6.72 -4.14
CA ARG A 38 6.54 5.51 -3.31
C ARG A 38 5.50 5.70 -2.21
N ALA A 39 5.52 6.83 -1.50
CA ALA A 39 4.53 7.12 -0.45
C ALA A 39 3.10 7.17 -1.02
N THR A 40 2.91 7.83 -2.17
CA THR A 40 1.62 7.86 -2.87
C THR A 40 1.18 6.47 -3.33
N ALA A 41 2.11 5.65 -3.85
CA ALA A 41 1.80 4.28 -4.24
C ALA A 41 1.38 3.41 -3.05
N GLN A 42 2.07 3.53 -1.91
CA GLN A 42 1.70 2.84 -0.66
C GLN A 42 0.31 3.27 -0.16
N LYS A 43 0.01 4.57 -0.22
CA LYS A 43 -1.32 5.11 0.09
C LYS A 43 -2.41 4.53 -0.81
N ASN A 44 -2.21 4.56 -2.12
CA ASN A 44 -3.18 4.05 -3.08
C ASN A 44 -3.40 2.54 -2.93
N ALA A 45 -2.33 1.77 -2.68
CA ALA A 45 -2.44 0.34 -2.42
C ALA A 45 -3.26 0.06 -1.15
N CYS A 46 -3.01 0.80 -0.07
CA CYS A 46 -3.75 0.68 1.18
C CYS A 46 -5.25 1.02 1.00
N ILE A 47 -5.56 2.09 0.27
CA ILE A 47 -6.94 2.47 -0.07
C ILE A 47 -7.63 1.37 -0.89
N ASN A 48 -6.91 0.77 -1.85
CA ASN A 48 -7.46 -0.33 -2.65
C ASN A 48 -7.72 -1.59 -1.82
N ASN A 49 -6.90 -1.86 -0.80
CA ASN A 49 -7.14 -2.94 0.14
C ASN A 49 -8.37 -2.66 1.02
N LEU A 50 -8.52 -1.43 1.49
CA LEU A 50 -9.74 -1.01 2.22
C LEU A 50 -10.99 -1.19 1.36
N ARG A 51 -10.95 -0.86 0.06
CA ARG A 51 -12.08 -1.10 -0.86
C ARG A 51 -12.42 -2.58 -1.00
N GLN A 52 -11.41 -3.45 -0.98
CA GLN A 52 -11.64 -4.90 -1.01
C GLN A 52 -12.30 -5.39 0.28
N ILE A 53 -11.90 -4.84 1.44
CA ILE A 53 -12.56 -5.14 2.72
C ILE A 53 -14.01 -4.65 2.71
N ASP A 54 -14.27 -3.43 2.25
CA ASP A 54 -15.63 -2.87 2.18
C ASP A 54 -16.53 -3.70 1.26
N ALA A 55 -16.00 -4.12 0.10
CA ALA A 55 -16.72 -5.03 -0.78
C ALA A 55 -17.00 -6.39 -0.12
N ALA A 56 -16.04 -6.93 0.64
CA ALA A 56 -16.22 -8.18 1.38
C ALA A 56 -17.31 -8.06 2.46
N ASN A 57 -17.34 -6.94 3.19
CA ASN A 57 -18.39 -6.63 4.17
C ASN A 57 -19.78 -6.64 3.53
N GLN A 58 -19.93 -5.91 2.43
CA GLN A 58 -21.21 -5.79 1.72
C GLN A 58 -21.65 -7.14 1.13
N GLN A 59 -20.71 -7.91 0.60
CA GLN A 59 -21.02 -9.23 0.06
C GLN A 59 -21.44 -10.21 1.16
N TYR A 60 -20.72 -10.25 2.28
CA TYR A 60 -21.08 -11.10 3.42
C TYR A 60 -22.45 -10.73 3.98
N ALA A 61 -22.72 -9.44 4.15
CA ALA A 61 -24.00 -8.94 4.64
C ALA A 61 -25.15 -9.32 3.70
N LEU A 62 -24.95 -9.19 2.38
CA LEU A 62 -25.94 -9.58 1.38
C LEU A 62 -26.26 -11.08 1.42
N GLU A 63 -25.23 -11.93 1.45
CA GLU A 63 -25.43 -13.39 1.45
C GLU A 63 -26.07 -13.90 2.75
N ASN A 64 -25.82 -13.24 3.88
CA ASN A 64 -26.37 -13.60 5.19
C ASN A 64 -27.64 -12.82 5.56
N ASN A 65 -28.20 -12.03 4.63
CA ASN A 65 -29.37 -11.17 4.86
C ASN A 65 -29.23 -10.25 6.10
N LEU A 66 -28.01 -9.75 6.33
CA LEU A 66 -27.73 -8.81 7.41
C LEU A 66 -28.17 -7.40 7.02
N GLY A 67 -28.85 -6.74 7.95
CA GLY A 67 -29.18 -5.32 7.88
C GLY A 67 -27.98 -4.42 8.20
N ALA A 68 -28.14 -3.13 7.92
CA ALA A 68 -27.08 -2.13 8.06
C ALA A 68 -26.48 -2.02 9.48
N ALA A 69 -27.26 -2.32 10.52
CA ALA A 69 -26.83 -2.25 11.92
C ALA A 69 -26.37 -3.61 12.48
N ASP A 70 -26.45 -4.68 11.68
CA ASP A 70 -26.04 -6.00 12.14
C ASP A 70 -24.52 -6.08 12.20
N GLY A 71 -24.05 -6.80 13.22
CA GLY A 71 -22.63 -7.01 13.47
C GLY A 71 -21.98 -7.82 12.36
N LEU A 72 -20.77 -7.42 11.97
CA LEU A 72 -19.93 -8.21 11.08
C LEU A 72 -18.98 -9.12 11.87
N PRO A 73 -18.68 -10.31 11.33
CA PRO A 73 -17.61 -11.16 11.85
C PRO A 73 -16.23 -10.46 11.78
N ASP A 74 -15.31 -10.91 12.63
CA ASP A 74 -13.92 -10.45 12.61
C ASP A 74 -13.16 -11.09 11.44
N PHE A 75 -12.05 -10.48 11.02
CA PHE A 75 -11.16 -11.00 9.98
C PHE A 75 -10.62 -12.41 10.31
N SER A 76 -10.63 -12.82 11.57
CA SER A 76 -10.21 -14.15 11.99
C SER A 76 -11.26 -15.25 11.74
N ASP A 77 -12.52 -14.92 11.48
CA ASP A 77 -13.59 -15.89 11.24
C ASP A 77 -13.40 -16.64 9.91
N GLU A 78 -13.41 -17.98 9.96
CA GLU A 78 -13.14 -18.84 8.80
C GLU A 78 -14.17 -18.69 7.68
N GLU A 79 -15.42 -18.41 8.02
CA GLU A 79 -16.47 -18.15 7.04
C GLU A 79 -16.28 -16.81 6.34
N TYR A 80 -15.90 -15.79 7.11
CA TYR A 80 -15.71 -14.43 6.59
C TYR A 80 -14.42 -14.30 5.77
N LYS A 81 -13.37 -15.03 6.13
CA LYS A 81 -12.11 -15.15 5.37
C LYS A 81 -12.29 -15.50 3.89
N LYS A 82 -13.40 -16.16 3.51
CA LYS A 82 -13.74 -16.47 2.12
C LYS A 82 -14.02 -15.21 1.28
N TYR A 83 -14.52 -14.15 1.90
CA TYR A 83 -14.92 -12.90 1.25
C TYR A 83 -13.79 -11.90 1.15
N LEU A 84 -12.79 -12.00 2.04
CA LEU A 84 -11.65 -11.08 2.07
C LEU A 84 -10.79 -11.21 0.80
N GLY A 85 -10.34 -10.05 0.31
CA GLY A 85 -9.42 -9.96 -0.82
C GLY A 85 -8.13 -10.75 -0.57
N ARG A 86 -7.63 -11.44 -1.60
CA ARG A 86 -6.39 -12.23 -1.54
C ARG A 86 -5.26 -11.52 -2.25
N GLY A 87 -4.11 -11.44 -1.57
CA GLY A 87 -2.86 -10.96 -2.14
C GLY A 87 -1.94 -12.08 -2.61
N SER A 88 -0.67 -11.72 -2.79
CA SER A 88 0.37 -12.65 -3.23
C SER A 88 0.57 -13.78 -2.22
N HIS A 89 0.80 -15.01 -2.69
CA HIS A 89 0.98 -16.22 -1.87
C HIS A 89 -0.22 -16.59 -0.98
N GLY A 90 -1.43 -16.12 -1.31
CA GLY A 90 -2.64 -16.46 -0.56
C GLY A 90 -2.87 -15.65 0.72
N ALA A 91 -2.01 -14.67 0.99
CA ALA A 91 -2.17 -13.74 2.11
C ALA A 91 -3.52 -13.01 2.04
N GLN A 92 -4.24 -12.90 3.15
CA GLN A 92 -5.58 -12.29 3.18
C GLN A 92 -5.52 -10.84 3.68
N VAL A 93 -6.28 -9.96 3.02
CA VAL A 93 -6.40 -8.55 3.42
C VAL A 93 -7.13 -8.45 4.76
N GLY A 94 -6.53 -7.77 5.74
CA GLY A 94 -7.08 -7.66 7.10
C GLY A 94 -6.55 -8.69 8.10
N VAL A 95 -5.94 -9.79 7.62
CA VAL A 95 -5.33 -10.85 8.46
C VAL A 95 -3.81 -10.81 8.34
N ASP A 96 -3.29 -11.07 7.13
CA ASP A 96 -1.85 -11.21 6.88
C ASP A 96 -1.26 -9.96 6.23
N ILE A 97 -2.07 -9.26 5.43
CA ILE A 97 -1.64 -8.09 4.69
C ILE A 97 -1.88 -6.86 5.56
N VAL A 98 -0.79 -6.25 6.02
CA VAL A 98 -0.76 -4.93 6.67
C VAL A 98 -0.70 -3.81 5.63
N CYS A 99 -1.02 -2.58 6.04
CA CYS A 99 -0.99 -1.43 5.14
C CYS A 99 0.46 -1.17 4.68
N PRO A 100 0.73 -1.05 3.37
CA PRO A 100 2.09 -0.86 2.85
C PRO A 100 2.78 0.45 3.30
N GLY A 101 2.01 1.41 3.80
CA GLY A 101 2.50 2.66 4.39
C GLY A 101 2.82 2.55 5.90
N GLY A 102 2.69 1.36 6.49
CA GLY A 102 2.62 1.15 7.93
C GLY A 102 1.16 1.06 8.39
N GLY A 103 0.91 0.46 9.56
CA GLY A 103 -0.43 0.37 10.17
C GLY A 103 -1.24 -0.89 9.82
N SER A 104 -2.38 -1.04 10.50
CA SER A 104 -3.31 -2.16 10.34
C SER A 104 -4.69 -1.67 9.88
N TYR A 105 -5.42 -2.56 9.21
CA TYR A 105 -6.82 -2.34 8.88
C TYR A 105 -7.68 -2.63 10.11
N THR A 106 -8.68 -1.79 10.38
CA THR A 106 -9.66 -2.00 11.43
C THR A 106 -10.93 -2.61 10.82
N GLN A 107 -11.48 -3.63 11.47
CA GLN A 107 -12.77 -4.20 11.05
C GLN A 107 -13.88 -3.15 11.20
N ALA A 108 -14.86 -3.22 10.31
CA ALA A 108 -16.13 -2.53 10.47
C ALA A 108 -16.94 -3.25 11.56
N ALA A 109 -17.52 -2.53 12.52
CA ALA A 109 -18.32 -3.17 13.57
C ALA A 109 -19.67 -3.64 13.01
N THR A 110 -20.24 -2.88 12.07
CA THR A 110 -21.51 -3.19 11.39
C THR A 110 -21.37 -3.16 9.87
N ALA A 111 -22.35 -3.72 9.16
CA ALA A 111 -22.40 -3.73 7.70
C ALA A 111 -22.42 -2.33 7.06
N SER A 112 -22.79 -1.29 7.82
CA SER A 112 -22.77 0.10 7.38
C SER A 112 -21.48 0.85 7.72
N ASP A 113 -20.62 0.30 8.58
CA ASP A 113 -19.38 0.95 8.97
C ASP A 113 -18.33 0.78 7.88
N VAL A 114 -17.59 1.86 7.61
CA VAL A 114 -16.52 1.85 6.62
C VAL A 114 -15.24 1.34 7.27
N PRO A 115 -14.54 0.35 6.68
CA PRO A 115 -13.26 -0.11 7.22
C PRO A 115 -12.22 1.02 7.14
N THR A 116 -11.39 1.13 8.18
CA THR A 116 -10.37 2.19 8.27
C THR A 116 -8.97 1.61 8.40
N CYS A 117 -7.96 2.45 8.23
CA CYS A 117 -6.56 2.09 8.47
C CYS A 117 -6.00 3.03 9.53
N SER A 118 -5.16 2.51 10.42
CA SER A 118 -4.52 3.28 11.49
C SER A 118 -3.50 4.32 11.00
N SER A 119 -3.19 4.34 9.69
CA SER A 119 -2.19 5.24 9.11
C SER A 119 -2.79 6.53 8.59
N GLU A 120 -2.13 7.65 8.94
CA GLU A 120 -2.63 8.99 8.64
C GLU A 120 -2.85 9.23 7.14
N GLY A 121 -4.07 9.62 6.77
CA GLY A 121 -4.43 9.91 5.38
C GLY A 121 -4.67 8.69 4.49
N HIS A 122 -4.62 7.47 5.04
CA HIS A 122 -5.00 6.22 4.36
C HIS A 122 -6.48 5.88 4.60
N VAL A 123 -7.38 6.77 4.18
CA VAL A 123 -8.83 6.63 4.41
C VAL A 123 -9.59 6.43 3.10
N LEU A 124 -10.68 5.66 3.16
CA LEU A 124 -11.63 5.52 2.07
C LEU A 124 -12.47 6.81 1.93
N THR A 125 -12.07 7.69 1.02
CA THR A 125 -12.91 8.83 0.63
C THR A 125 -13.87 8.38 -0.47
N GLY A 126 -15.03 7.85 -0.10
CA GLY A 126 -16.11 7.58 -1.03
C GLY A 126 -16.79 6.23 -0.83
N ASN A 127 -17.71 6.17 0.12
CA ASN A 127 -19.06 5.65 -0.07
C ASN A 127 -19.92 6.25 1.07
N GLY A 128 -21.19 6.54 0.83
CA GLY A 128 -22.06 7.36 1.70
C GLY A 128 -22.47 6.75 3.04
N GLY A 129 -21.52 6.29 3.87
CA GLY A 129 -21.72 5.88 5.26
C GLY A 129 -21.02 6.85 6.21
N SER A 130 -21.81 7.61 6.96
CA SER A 130 -21.39 8.55 7.99
C SER A 130 -20.80 7.84 9.21
N GLY A 131 -19.65 8.30 9.73
CA GLY A 131 -19.22 8.02 11.10
C GLY A 131 -17.71 7.97 11.32
N GLY A 132 -16.99 9.08 11.21
CA GLY A 132 -16.27 9.55 12.39
C GLY A 132 -14.95 10.25 12.06
N THR A 133 -15.00 11.57 12.04
CA THR A 133 -13.84 12.47 12.07
C THR A 133 -13.11 12.39 13.42
N SER A 134 -11.80 12.17 13.39
CA SER A 134 -10.82 12.82 14.27
C SER A 134 -9.45 12.75 13.58
N GLY A 135 -8.68 13.79 13.31
CA GLY A 135 -8.70 15.16 13.81
C GLY A 135 -7.60 15.40 14.85
N GLY A 136 -6.42 15.84 14.41
CA GLY A 136 -5.38 16.49 15.22
C GLY A 136 -4.07 15.69 15.32
N GLY A 137 -2.89 16.22 15.02
CA GLY A 137 -2.48 17.58 14.70
C GLY A 137 -0.95 17.60 14.51
N GLY A 138 -0.48 18.46 13.61
CA GLY A 138 0.93 18.73 13.47
C GLY A 138 1.50 19.40 14.71
N SER A 139 2.72 19.00 15.06
CA SER A 139 3.78 19.81 15.67
C SER A 139 5.11 19.08 15.44
#